data_AF-A0A8T5U0N3-F1
#
_entry.id   AF-A0A8T5U0N3-F1
#
_cell.length_a   1.000
_cell.length_b   1.000
_cell.length_c   1.000
_cell.angle_alpha   90.00
_cell.angle_beta   90.00
_cell.angle_gamma   90.00
#
_symmetry.space_group_name_H-M   'P 1'
#
loop_
_entity.id
_entity.type
_entity.pdbx_description
1 polymer ?
#
loop_
_entity_poly.entity_id
_entity_poly.type
_entity_poly.pdbx_seq_one_letter_code
_entity_poly.pdbx_strand_id
1 'polypeptide(L)'
;MLNFEKEQRVVEIGSTRMGGQPGENPVVMIATVFYTNHAALLDEKTGKIDKKLVEQELNDYSEVIEDTGMQGIIDVVGGYPEALLKECEFVADIVDYPFLVDGLNDSSRIPAMEGLKEVGLLDRAILNSIDEATTEESLAKLKEIGVKSAVLLTFGNKYIFPHQKIEFLHKELIPKALKADIENIIVDTAVLDLPSIGINAETTRLVKSEFGLPTG
;
A
#
# COMPACT_ATOMS: atom_id res chain seq x y z
N MET A 1 1.91 -28.47 -2.32
CA MET A 1 1.72 -27.05 -2.69
C MET A 1 0.74 -26.47 -1.69
N LEU A 2 1.03 -25.33 -1.09
CA LEU A 2 0.13 -24.68 -0.13
C LEU A 2 -1.14 -24.27 -0.89
N ASN A 3 -2.31 -24.69 -0.44
CA ASN A 3 -3.60 -24.35 -1.04
C ASN A 3 -4.57 -23.95 0.07
N PHE A 4 -5.34 -22.90 -0.17
CA PHE A 4 -6.38 -22.43 0.75
C PHE A 4 -7.74 -22.96 0.31
N GLU A 5 -8.55 -23.45 1.26
CA GLU A 5 -9.93 -23.91 0.97
C GLU A 5 -10.85 -22.74 0.62
N LYS A 6 -10.61 -21.58 1.23
CA LYS A 6 -11.31 -20.34 0.94
C LYS A 6 -11.02 -19.87 -0.48
N GLU A 7 -12.06 -19.46 -1.21
CA GLU A 7 -11.90 -18.76 -2.48
C GLU A 7 -11.01 -17.52 -2.31
N GLN A 8 -9.93 -17.47 -3.08
CA GLN A 8 -8.97 -16.37 -3.00
C GLN A 8 -9.39 -15.25 -3.95
N ARG A 9 -9.37 -14.02 -3.44
CA ARG A 9 -9.61 -12.83 -4.24
C ARG A 9 -8.33 -12.44 -4.97
N VAL A 10 -8.51 -11.92 -6.17
CA VAL A 10 -7.48 -11.24 -6.94
C VAL A 10 -7.91 -9.78 -7.10
N VAL A 11 -6.97 -8.88 -6.83
CA VAL A 11 -7.15 -7.44 -6.93
C VAL A 11 -6.28 -6.96 -8.08
N GLU A 12 -6.82 -6.14 -8.99
CA GLU A 12 -6.12 -5.63 -10.16
C GLU A 12 -6.06 -4.11 -10.10
N ILE A 13 -4.85 -3.57 -10.11
CA ILE A 13 -4.59 -2.12 -10.06
C ILE A 13 -3.53 -1.85 -11.13
N GLY A 14 -3.87 -1.07 -12.16
CA GLY A 14 -3.01 -0.89 -13.33
C GLY A 14 -2.59 -2.24 -13.93
N SER A 15 -1.29 -2.46 -14.06
CA SER A 15 -0.71 -3.72 -14.58
C SER A 15 -0.52 -4.81 -13.52
N THR A 16 -0.80 -4.53 -12.24
CA THR A 16 -0.45 -5.40 -11.11
C THR A 16 -1.68 -6.17 -10.60
N ARG A 17 -1.56 -7.49 -10.51
CA ARG A 17 -2.55 -8.42 -9.96
C ARG A 17 -2.05 -9.05 -8.67
N MET A 18 -2.74 -8.79 -7.56
CA MET A 18 -2.40 -9.26 -6.21
C MET A 18 -3.41 -10.27 -5.70
N GLY A 19 -2.93 -11.34 -5.05
CA GLY A 19 -3.78 -12.37 -4.47
C GLY A 19 -3.85 -13.65 -5.30
N GLY A 20 -4.96 -14.38 -5.16
CA GLY A 20 -5.11 -15.72 -5.73
C GLY A 20 -4.47 -16.83 -4.88
N GLN A 21 -4.52 -18.06 -5.39
CA GLN A 21 -3.85 -19.22 -4.79
C GLN A 21 -2.33 -19.13 -4.93
N PRO A 22 -1.53 -19.75 -4.04
CA PRO A 22 -0.08 -19.81 -4.20
C PRO A 22 0.31 -20.40 -5.57
N GLY A 23 1.03 -19.61 -6.37
CA GLY A 23 1.43 -19.97 -7.75
C GLY A 23 0.50 -19.47 -8.85
N GLU A 24 -0.60 -18.78 -8.52
CA GLU A 24 -1.54 -18.23 -9.51
C GLU A 24 -1.04 -16.92 -10.14
N ASN A 25 -0.59 -15.97 -9.31
CA ASN A 25 0.00 -14.71 -9.75
C ASN A 25 1.45 -14.58 -9.23
N PRO A 26 2.36 -13.93 -9.97
CA PRO A 26 3.70 -13.62 -9.47
C PRO A 26 3.65 -12.74 -8.22
N VAL A 27 4.67 -12.87 -7.37
CA VAL A 27 4.83 -11.99 -6.20
C VAL A 27 4.96 -10.53 -6.66
N VAL A 28 4.33 -9.63 -5.92
CA VAL A 28 4.49 -8.18 -6.11
C VAL A 28 5.62 -7.71 -5.21
N MET A 29 6.64 -7.09 -5.79
CA MET A 29 7.65 -6.34 -5.06
C MET A 29 7.15 -4.92 -4.84
N ILE A 30 7.48 -4.35 -3.69
CA ILE A 30 7.16 -2.97 -3.34
C ILE A 30 8.48 -2.28 -3.02
N ALA A 31 8.89 -1.33 -3.85
CA ALA A 31 10.11 -0.56 -3.67
C ALA A 31 9.79 0.81 -3.09
N THR A 32 10.37 1.16 -1.96
CA THR A 32 10.10 2.44 -1.28
C THR A 32 11.05 3.53 -1.74
N VAL A 33 10.50 4.72 -2.00
CA VAL A 33 11.24 5.96 -2.30
C VAL A 33 10.85 7.06 -1.32
N PHE A 34 11.77 8.02 -1.13
CA PHE A 34 11.58 9.22 -0.28
C PHE A 34 11.37 8.95 1.21
N TYR A 35 11.70 7.76 1.67
CA TYR A 35 11.82 7.48 3.10
C TYR A 35 12.86 8.38 3.78
N THR A 36 12.82 8.47 5.11
CA THR A 36 13.75 9.30 5.89
C THR A 36 15.21 8.97 5.57
N ASN A 37 16.00 10.00 5.23
CA ASN A 37 17.40 9.89 4.79
C ASN A 37 17.61 9.18 3.45
N HIS A 38 16.56 9.04 2.63
CA HIS A 38 16.74 8.65 1.23
C HIS A 38 17.64 9.67 0.53
N ALA A 39 18.72 9.22 -0.11
CA ALA A 39 19.73 10.11 -0.68
C ALA A 39 19.16 11.05 -1.76
N ALA A 40 18.13 10.60 -2.48
CA ALA A 40 17.46 11.39 -3.49
C ALA A 40 16.48 12.43 -2.91
N LEU A 41 16.09 12.36 -1.64
CA LEU A 41 15.22 13.34 -1.00
C LEU A 41 16.06 14.50 -0.44
N LEU A 42 16.06 15.62 -1.14
CA LEU A 42 16.87 16.80 -0.80
C LEU A 42 16.17 17.73 0.21
N ASP A 43 14.85 17.77 0.21
CA ASP A 43 14.02 18.51 1.18
C ASP A 43 12.60 17.92 1.28
N GLU A 44 12.32 17.27 2.40
CA GLU A 44 11.03 16.63 2.72
C GLU A 44 9.85 17.61 2.72
N LYS A 45 10.07 18.89 3.12
CA LYS A 45 8.98 19.87 3.23
C LYS A 45 8.52 20.36 1.88
N THR A 46 9.46 20.53 0.96
CA THR A 46 9.18 21.10 -0.36
C THR A 46 8.97 20.04 -1.44
N GLY A 47 9.30 18.77 -1.14
CA GLY A 47 9.34 17.68 -2.11
C GLY A 47 10.49 17.85 -3.10
N LYS A 48 11.59 18.48 -2.67
CA LYS A 48 12.75 18.67 -3.55
C LYS A 48 13.53 17.37 -3.62
N ILE A 49 13.64 16.83 -4.83
CA ILE A 49 14.30 15.54 -5.09
C ILE A 49 15.45 15.67 -6.09
N ASP A 50 16.42 14.78 -6.02
CA ASP A 50 17.38 14.54 -7.10
C ASP A 50 16.72 13.67 -8.17
N LYS A 51 16.09 14.33 -9.14
CA LYS A 51 15.34 13.66 -10.22
C LYS A 51 16.14 12.60 -10.97
N LYS A 52 17.44 12.81 -11.17
CA LYS A 52 18.29 11.86 -11.91
C LYS A 52 18.53 10.59 -11.11
N LEU A 53 18.76 10.75 -9.80
CA LEU A 53 18.95 9.60 -8.92
C LEU A 53 17.68 8.77 -8.81
N VAL A 54 16.52 9.42 -8.61
CA VAL A 54 15.22 8.71 -8.56
C VAL A 54 14.92 8.01 -9.88
N GLU A 55 15.11 8.69 -11.02
CA GLU A 55 14.90 8.08 -12.34
C GLU A 55 15.79 6.86 -12.54
N GLN A 56 17.06 6.93 -12.12
CA GLN A 56 17.95 5.77 -12.16
C GLN A 56 17.44 4.63 -11.26
N GLU A 57 17.08 4.91 -10.01
CA GLU A 57 16.60 3.89 -9.05
C GLU A 57 15.31 3.21 -9.53
N LEU A 58 14.39 3.97 -10.14
CA LEU A 58 13.15 3.42 -10.70
C LEU A 58 13.41 2.57 -11.95
N ASN A 59 14.38 2.93 -12.78
CA ASN A 59 14.79 2.12 -13.94
C ASN A 59 15.48 0.83 -13.49
N ASP A 60 16.41 0.92 -12.53
CA ASP A 60 17.08 -0.26 -11.95
C ASP A 60 16.05 -1.22 -11.33
N TYR A 61 15.03 -0.69 -10.64
CA TYR A 61 13.92 -1.49 -10.14
C TYR A 61 13.10 -2.14 -11.25
N SER A 62 12.81 -1.42 -12.33
CA SER A 62 12.09 -1.96 -13.49
C SER A 62 12.86 -3.09 -14.17
N GLU A 63 14.19 -2.98 -14.30
CA GLU A 63 15.05 -4.06 -14.80
C GLU A 63 14.96 -5.31 -13.92
N VAL A 64 14.98 -5.17 -12.58
CA VAL A 64 14.81 -6.29 -11.63
C VAL A 64 13.44 -6.96 -11.80
N ILE A 65 12.38 -6.18 -12.01
CA ILE A 65 11.03 -6.69 -12.24
C ILE A 65 10.97 -7.51 -13.53
N GLU A 66 11.54 -6.99 -14.63
CA GLU A 66 11.60 -7.68 -15.92
C GLU A 66 12.41 -8.97 -15.85
N ASP A 67 13.61 -8.93 -15.25
CA ASP A 67 14.52 -10.07 -15.15
C ASP A 67 13.96 -11.20 -14.29
N THR A 68 13.18 -10.87 -13.25
CA THR A 68 12.60 -11.86 -12.32
C THR A 68 11.21 -12.34 -12.73
N GLY A 69 10.51 -11.60 -13.61
CA GLY A 69 9.10 -11.85 -13.94
C GLY A 69 8.14 -11.60 -12.77
N MET A 70 8.59 -10.84 -11.76
CA MET A 70 7.74 -10.37 -10.66
C MET A 70 6.88 -9.17 -11.12
N GLN A 71 6.04 -8.67 -10.24
CA GLN A 71 5.22 -7.47 -10.49
C GLN A 71 5.68 -6.33 -9.57
N GLY A 72 5.40 -5.08 -9.95
CA GLY A 72 5.93 -3.91 -9.25
C GLY A 72 4.86 -2.98 -8.70
N ILE A 73 5.12 -2.47 -7.50
CA ILE A 73 4.50 -1.28 -6.92
C ILE A 73 5.63 -0.38 -6.39
N ILE A 74 5.44 0.93 -6.44
CA ILE A 74 6.33 1.90 -5.78
C ILE A 74 5.65 2.41 -4.51
N ASP A 75 6.36 2.43 -3.40
CA ASP A 75 5.89 3.00 -2.15
C ASP A 75 6.46 4.42 -1.98
N VAL A 76 5.60 5.44 -2.07
CA VAL A 76 5.98 6.86 -2.05
C VAL A 76 5.71 7.41 -0.66
N VAL A 77 6.77 7.61 0.12
CA VAL A 77 6.68 8.06 1.50
C VAL A 77 6.80 9.57 1.61
N GLY A 78 5.88 10.22 2.31
CA GLY A 78 5.94 11.68 2.48
C GLY A 78 5.18 12.21 3.70
N GLY A 79 5.78 13.16 4.41
CA GLY A 79 5.18 13.80 5.59
C GLY A 79 4.33 15.04 5.28
N TYR A 80 4.45 15.61 4.08
CA TYR A 80 3.82 16.88 3.71
C TYR A 80 2.94 16.70 2.47
N PRO A 81 1.65 17.07 2.51
CA PRO A 81 0.70 16.72 1.45
C PRO A 81 1.09 17.26 0.06
N GLU A 82 1.58 18.51 -0.04
CA GLU A 82 2.03 19.08 -1.32
C GLU A 82 3.32 18.43 -1.86
N ALA A 83 4.21 17.98 -0.96
CA ALA A 83 5.43 17.29 -1.35
C ALA A 83 5.09 15.89 -1.85
N LEU A 84 4.30 15.15 -1.08
CA LEU A 84 3.85 13.79 -1.39
C LEU A 84 3.12 13.72 -2.73
N LEU A 85 2.25 14.70 -3.03
CA LEU A 85 1.59 14.79 -4.33
C LEU A 85 2.60 14.91 -5.49
N LYS A 86 3.56 15.85 -5.39
CA LYS A 86 4.58 16.08 -6.42
C LYS A 86 5.50 14.87 -6.60
N GLU A 87 5.82 14.19 -5.51
CA GLU A 87 6.63 12.97 -5.50
C GLU A 87 5.88 11.83 -6.19
N CYS A 88 4.58 11.66 -5.90
CA CYS A 88 3.73 10.69 -6.59
C CYS A 88 3.60 10.99 -8.09
N GLU A 89 3.37 12.25 -8.47
CA GLU A 89 3.35 12.68 -9.88
C GLU A 89 4.67 12.36 -10.58
N PHE A 90 5.80 12.67 -9.95
CA PHE A 90 7.11 12.40 -10.51
C PHE A 90 7.35 10.90 -10.71
N VAL A 91 6.99 10.06 -9.73
CA VAL A 91 7.08 8.60 -9.87
C VAL A 91 6.19 8.10 -11.02
N ALA A 92 4.96 8.62 -11.10
CA ALA A 92 3.99 8.21 -12.11
C ALA A 92 4.37 8.61 -13.55
N ASP A 93 5.19 9.67 -13.71
CA ASP A 93 5.74 10.11 -15.00
C ASP A 93 6.88 9.22 -15.51
N ILE A 94 7.59 8.51 -14.61
CA ILE A 94 8.76 7.69 -14.97
C ILE A 94 8.37 6.23 -15.22
N VAL A 95 7.51 5.67 -14.36
CA VAL A 95 7.09 4.26 -14.43
C VAL A 95 5.58 4.13 -14.45
N ASP A 96 5.07 3.08 -15.10
CA ASP A 96 3.63 2.79 -15.21
C ASP A 96 3.06 1.96 -14.04
N TYR A 97 3.88 1.62 -13.04
CA TYR A 97 3.45 0.83 -11.88
C TYR A 97 2.39 1.56 -11.04
N PRO A 98 1.48 0.85 -10.36
CA PRO A 98 0.74 1.42 -9.25
C PRO A 98 1.69 1.91 -8.16
N PHE A 99 1.21 2.82 -7.32
CA PHE A 99 2.02 3.34 -6.23
C PHE A 99 1.21 3.52 -4.94
N LEU A 100 1.87 3.27 -3.81
CA LEU A 100 1.34 3.58 -2.49
C LEU A 100 1.54 5.07 -2.20
N VAL A 101 0.49 5.71 -1.69
CA VAL A 101 0.54 7.06 -1.13
C VAL A 101 0.70 6.90 0.37
N ASP A 102 1.96 6.80 0.81
CA ASP A 102 2.33 6.52 2.20
C ASP A 102 2.60 7.82 2.95
N GLY A 103 1.51 8.38 3.48
CA GLY A 103 1.56 9.55 4.34
C GLY A 103 1.65 9.14 5.81
N LEU A 104 2.51 9.83 6.57
CA LEU A 104 2.70 9.62 8.01
C LEU A 104 1.41 9.69 8.85
N ASN A 105 0.36 10.32 8.31
CA ASN A 105 -0.96 10.45 8.92
C ASN A 105 -2.02 10.85 7.87
N ASP A 106 -3.29 10.85 8.27
CA ASP A 106 -4.41 11.28 7.41
C ASP A 106 -4.24 12.70 6.84
N SER A 107 -3.61 13.62 7.58
CA SER A 107 -3.42 15.01 7.12
C SER A 107 -2.41 15.17 5.99
N SER A 108 -1.60 14.15 5.70
CA SER A 108 -0.69 14.12 4.55
C SER A 108 -1.26 13.31 3.39
N ARG A 109 -1.73 12.09 3.64
CA ARG A 109 -2.22 11.20 2.57
C ARG A 109 -3.54 11.63 1.96
N ILE A 110 -4.52 12.11 2.74
CA ILE A 110 -5.85 12.44 2.19
C ILE A 110 -5.81 13.62 1.21
N PRO A 111 -5.15 14.75 1.53
CA PRO A 111 -5.02 15.84 0.56
C PRO A 111 -4.19 15.43 -0.67
N ALA A 112 -3.17 14.58 -0.50
CA ALA A 112 -2.42 14.04 -1.63
C ALA A 112 -3.32 13.19 -2.55
N MET A 113 -4.17 12.32 -1.99
CA MET A 113 -5.17 11.56 -2.77
C MET A 113 -6.17 12.47 -3.50
N GLU A 114 -6.59 13.57 -2.87
CA GLU A 114 -7.44 14.59 -3.50
C GLU A 114 -6.73 15.26 -4.68
N GLY A 115 -5.46 15.65 -4.53
CA GLY A 115 -4.67 16.17 -5.65
C GLY A 115 -4.48 15.16 -6.78
N LEU A 116 -4.21 13.89 -6.44
CA LEU A 116 -4.06 12.80 -7.43
C LEU A 116 -5.34 12.55 -8.23
N LYS A 117 -6.51 12.79 -7.64
CA LYS A 117 -7.78 12.82 -8.37
C LYS A 117 -7.82 13.91 -9.42
N GLU A 118 -7.38 15.13 -9.07
CA GLU A 118 -7.42 16.29 -9.97
C GLU A 118 -6.50 16.11 -11.18
N VAL A 119 -5.36 15.44 -11.00
CA VAL A 119 -4.40 15.17 -12.08
C VAL A 119 -4.63 13.83 -12.80
N GLY A 120 -5.68 13.08 -12.42
CA GLY A 120 -6.09 11.85 -13.12
C GLY A 120 -5.25 10.60 -12.81
N LEU A 121 -4.53 10.57 -11.68
CA LEU A 121 -3.69 9.45 -11.26
C LEU A 121 -4.34 8.53 -10.22
N LEU A 122 -5.57 8.85 -9.78
CA LEU A 122 -6.25 8.15 -8.69
C LEU A 122 -6.43 6.63 -8.93
N ASP A 123 -6.63 6.18 -10.17
CA ASP A 123 -6.82 4.75 -10.47
C ASP A 123 -5.53 3.92 -10.28
N ARG A 124 -4.35 4.55 -10.25
CA ARG A 124 -3.04 3.92 -9.96
C ARG A 124 -2.61 4.08 -8.49
N ALA A 125 -3.26 4.99 -7.76
CA ALA A 125 -2.92 5.31 -6.39
C ALA A 125 -3.55 4.32 -5.40
N ILE A 126 -2.77 3.88 -4.43
CA ILE A 126 -3.20 3.00 -3.35
C ILE A 126 -2.97 3.74 -2.03
N LEU A 127 -4.03 3.99 -1.27
CA LEU A 127 -3.90 4.62 0.03
C LEU A 127 -3.13 3.71 0.98
N ASN A 128 -2.00 4.18 1.53
CA ASN A 128 -1.30 3.52 2.63
C ASN A 128 -1.38 4.42 3.88
N SER A 129 -2.21 4.10 4.88
CA SER A 129 -3.17 2.97 4.97
C SER A 129 -4.45 3.39 5.71
N ILE A 130 -5.44 2.50 5.70
CA ILE A 130 -6.49 2.48 6.73
C ILE A 130 -5.99 1.68 7.94
N ASP A 131 -6.02 2.29 9.11
CA ASP A 131 -5.48 1.78 10.37
C ASP A 131 -6.41 2.06 11.58
N GLU A 132 -5.93 1.83 12.82
CA GLU A 132 -6.68 2.12 14.06
C GLU A 132 -7.05 3.61 14.15
N ALA A 133 -6.15 4.51 13.72
CA ALA A 133 -6.27 5.96 13.86
C ALA A 133 -7.18 6.61 12.80
N THR A 134 -7.44 5.93 11.69
CA THR A 134 -8.28 6.45 10.59
C THR A 134 -9.69 6.74 11.10
N THR A 135 -10.11 8.00 11.01
CA THR A 135 -11.37 8.52 11.59
C THR A 135 -12.56 8.37 10.63
N GLU A 136 -13.80 8.45 11.14
CA GLU A 136 -15.00 8.45 10.29
C GLU A 136 -15.04 9.64 9.31
N GLU A 137 -14.48 10.79 9.70
CA GLU A 137 -14.33 11.94 8.82
C GLU A 137 -13.36 11.63 7.67
N SER A 138 -12.22 11.02 7.98
CA SER A 138 -11.25 10.54 7.00
C SER A 138 -11.90 9.56 6.01
N LEU A 139 -12.68 8.59 6.50
CA LEU A 139 -13.37 7.61 5.65
C LEU A 139 -14.41 8.28 4.73
N ALA A 140 -15.16 9.25 5.25
CA ALA A 140 -16.11 10.01 4.44
C ALA A 140 -15.39 10.81 3.34
N LYS A 141 -14.23 11.39 3.64
CA LYS A 141 -13.43 12.13 2.66
C LYS A 141 -12.84 11.22 1.60
N LEU A 142 -12.31 10.05 1.97
CA LEU A 142 -11.81 9.05 1.02
C LEU A 142 -12.90 8.60 0.04
N LYS A 143 -14.13 8.42 0.54
CA LYS A 143 -15.31 8.12 -0.28
C LYS A 143 -15.68 9.25 -1.24
N GLU A 144 -15.64 10.50 -0.77
CA GLU A 144 -15.88 11.68 -1.61
C GLU A 144 -14.83 11.83 -2.73
N ILE A 145 -13.56 11.57 -2.40
CA ILE A 145 -12.46 11.53 -3.36
C ILE A 145 -12.72 10.42 -4.38
N GLY A 146 -13.26 9.28 -3.95
CA GLY A 146 -13.50 8.10 -4.79
C GLY A 146 -12.28 7.19 -4.83
N VAL A 147 -11.55 7.11 -3.70
CA VAL A 147 -10.43 6.18 -3.55
C VAL A 147 -10.95 4.76 -3.66
N LYS A 148 -10.38 3.96 -4.57
CA LYS A 148 -10.80 2.56 -4.78
C LYS A 148 -9.90 1.55 -4.09
N SER A 149 -8.64 1.91 -3.84
CA SER A 149 -7.60 0.98 -3.41
C SER A 149 -6.95 1.43 -2.11
N ALA A 150 -6.83 0.52 -1.14
CA ALA A 150 -6.20 0.81 0.13
C ALA A 150 -5.50 -0.41 0.74
N VAL A 151 -4.38 -0.14 1.41
CA VAL A 151 -3.76 -1.06 2.36
C VAL A 151 -4.52 -0.97 3.68
N LEU A 152 -4.85 -2.12 4.26
CA LEU A 152 -5.35 -2.25 5.63
C LEU A 152 -4.20 -2.71 6.52
N LEU A 153 -3.72 -1.81 7.36
CA LEU A 153 -2.56 -2.06 8.20
C LEU A 153 -3.01 -2.67 9.54
N THR A 154 -2.70 -3.95 9.74
CA THR A 154 -3.02 -4.66 10.99
C THR A 154 -1.98 -4.41 12.09
N PHE A 155 -1.63 -3.14 12.27
CA PHE A 155 -0.72 -2.67 13.30
C PHE A 155 -1.48 -1.98 14.42
N GLY A 156 -1.03 -2.21 15.66
CA GLY A 156 -1.48 -1.47 16.83
C GLY A 156 -0.92 -2.10 18.10
N ASN A 157 -0.74 -1.29 19.14
CA ASN A 157 -0.11 -1.72 20.40
C ASN A 157 -0.87 -2.86 21.11
N LYS A 158 -2.13 -3.11 20.73
CA LYS A 158 -3.00 -4.16 21.30
C LYS A 158 -3.05 -5.43 20.45
N TYR A 159 -2.56 -5.39 19.20
CA TYR A 159 -2.78 -6.43 18.20
C TYR A 159 -1.44 -7.03 17.75
N ILE A 160 -0.81 -7.79 18.65
CA ILE A 160 0.51 -8.37 18.40
C ILE A 160 0.36 -9.76 17.76
N PHE A 161 -0.47 -10.62 18.35
CA PHE A 161 -0.59 -12.01 17.93
C PHE A 161 -1.53 -12.20 16.74
N PRO A 162 -1.40 -13.31 15.96
CA PRO A 162 -2.15 -13.47 14.71
C PRO A 162 -3.66 -13.37 14.88
N HIS A 163 -4.23 -14.06 15.87
CA HIS A 163 -5.68 -14.01 16.13
C HIS A 163 -6.18 -12.59 16.51
N GLN A 164 -5.36 -11.79 17.19
CA GLN A 164 -5.71 -10.41 17.54
C GLN A 164 -5.72 -9.51 16.30
N LYS A 165 -4.73 -9.68 15.40
CA LYS A 165 -4.67 -8.99 14.12
C LYS A 165 -5.84 -9.37 13.21
N ILE A 166 -6.23 -10.64 13.20
CA ILE A 166 -7.40 -11.15 12.46
C ILE A 166 -8.71 -10.58 13.03
N GLU A 167 -8.86 -10.56 14.35
CA GLU A 167 -10.04 -9.96 14.98
C GLU A 167 -10.14 -8.46 14.68
N PHE A 168 -9.01 -7.74 14.73
CA PHE A 168 -8.93 -6.33 14.37
C PHE A 168 -9.26 -6.09 12.90
N LEU A 169 -8.70 -6.89 11.99
CA LEU A 169 -9.00 -6.84 10.57
C LEU A 169 -10.50 -7.03 10.30
N HIS A 170 -11.11 -8.05 10.92
CA HIS A 170 -12.51 -8.40 10.70
C HIS A 170 -13.49 -7.40 11.31
N LYS A 171 -13.24 -6.95 12.54
CA LYS A 171 -14.19 -6.11 13.29
C LYS A 171 -14.04 -4.62 13.02
N GLU A 172 -12.86 -4.17 12.63
CA GLU A 172 -12.56 -2.74 12.48
C GLU A 172 -12.13 -2.40 11.05
N LEU A 173 -11.02 -2.95 10.55
CA LEU A 173 -10.42 -2.47 9.30
C LEU A 173 -11.26 -2.75 8.05
N ILE A 174 -11.77 -3.98 7.88
CA ILE A 174 -12.64 -4.31 6.74
C ILE A 174 -13.92 -3.45 6.78
N PRO A 175 -14.64 -3.31 7.92
CA PRO A 175 -15.76 -2.39 8.02
C PRO A 175 -15.41 -0.93 7.68
N LYS A 176 -14.25 -0.41 8.12
CA LYS A 176 -13.78 0.93 7.75
C LYS A 176 -13.59 1.06 6.23
N ALA A 177 -12.92 0.09 5.60
CA ALA A 177 -12.72 0.06 4.16
C ALA A 177 -14.05 0.07 3.38
N LEU A 178 -15.01 -0.76 3.80
CA LEU A 178 -16.34 -0.82 3.19
C LEU A 178 -17.12 0.50 3.35
N LYS A 179 -17.01 1.19 4.49
CA LYS A 179 -17.63 2.51 4.69
C LYS A 179 -17.09 3.57 3.74
N ALA A 180 -15.80 3.48 3.39
CA ALA A 180 -15.12 4.37 2.46
C ALA A 180 -15.31 3.96 0.98
N ASP A 181 -16.12 2.94 0.69
CA ASP A 181 -16.30 2.33 -0.64
C ASP A 181 -15.00 1.83 -1.28
N ILE A 182 -14.03 1.38 -0.48
CA ILE A 182 -12.81 0.73 -0.98
C ILE A 182 -13.17 -0.62 -1.62
N GLU A 183 -12.79 -0.80 -2.88
CA GLU A 183 -13.01 -2.02 -3.66
C GLU A 183 -11.81 -2.97 -3.56
N ASN A 184 -10.61 -2.39 -3.69
CA ASN A 184 -9.33 -3.08 -3.81
C ASN A 184 -8.62 -3.08 -2.45
N ILE A 185 -8.86 -4.14 -1.67
CA ILE A 185 -8.32 -4.31 -0.32
C ILE A 185 -7.04 -5.16 -0.36
N ILE A 186 -5.95 -4.63 0.20
CA ILE A 186 -4.67 -5.32 0.41
C ILE A 186 -4.38 -5.31 1.91
N VAL A 187 -3.97 -6.42 2.52
CA VAL A 187 -3.75 -6.50 3.98
C VAL A 187 -2.25 -6.56 4.30
N ASP A 188 -1.77 -5.55 5.02
CA ASP A 188 -0.42 -5.55 5.58
C ASP A 188 -0.46 -6.11 7.02
N THR A 189 0.31 -7.18 7.24
CA THR A 189 0.39 -7.85 8.53
C THR A 189 1.28 -7.16 9.56
N ALA A 190 2.03 -6.13 9.17
CA ALA A 190 2.94 -5.29 9.95
C ALA A 190 4.00 -6.07 10.74
N VAL A 191 5.22 -6.16 10.20
CA VAL A 191 6.36 -6.80 10.89
C VAL A 191 6.94 -5.82 11.91
N LEU A 192 6.98 -6.22 13.18
CA LEU A 192 7.46 -5.38 14.28
C LEU A 192 8.99 -5.44 14.41
N ASP A 193 9.54 -6.64 14.30
CA ASP A 193 10.96 -6.93 14.43
C ASP A 193 11.29 -8.27 13.74
N LEU A 194 12.58 -8.62 13.70
CA LEU A 194 13.03 -9.86 13.07
C LEU A 194 12.38 -11.12 13.69
N PRO A 195 12.23 -11.25 15.03
CA PRO A 195 11.47 -12.34 15.64
C PRO A 195 10.00 -12.41 15.24
N SER A 196 9.34 -11.28 14.99
CA SER A 196 7.91 -11.26 14.68
C SER A 196 7.57 -11.81 13.29
N ILE A 197 8.55 -12.08 12.43
CA ILE A 197 8.31 -12.67 11.10
C ILE A 197 7.47 -13.95 11.17
N GLY A 198 7.67 -14.80 12.18
CA GLY A 198 6.85 -16.01 12.37
C GLY A 198 5.38 -15.70 12.71
N ILE A 199 5.14 -14.62 13.45
CA ILE A 199 3.80 -14.12 13.76
C ILE A 199 3.14 -13.58 12.49
N ASN A 200 3.87 -12.81 11.69
CA ASN A 200 3.40 -12.26 10.43
C ASN A 200 3.06 -13.35 9.42
N ALA A 201 3.94 -14.35 9.24
CA ALA A 201 3.69 -15.47 8.35
C ALA A 201 2.40 -16.24 8.71
N GLU A 202 2.15 -16.48 10.00
CA GLU A 202 0.90 -17.09 10.46
C GLU A 202 -0.30 -16.15 10.24
N THR A 203 -0.13 -14.85 10.47
CA THR A 203 -1.18 -13.84 10.20
C THR A 203 -1.54 -13.83 8.72
N THR A 204 -0.58 -13.78 7.80
CA THR A 204 -0.76 -13.86 6.35
C THR A 204 -1.52 -15.14 5.97
N ARG A 205 -1.15 -16.29 6.56
CA ARG A 205 -1.86 -17.56 6.34
C ARG A 205 -3.32 -17.48 6.78
N LEU A 206 -3.60 -16.89 7.95
CA LEU A 206 -4.97 -16.73 8.45
C LEU A 206 -5.77 -15.75 7.60
N VAL A 207 -5.19 -14.62 7.15
CA VAL A 207 -5.87 -13.67 6.27
C VAL A 207 -6.35 -14.36 4.99
N LYS A 208 -5.48 -15.15 4.35
CA LYS A 208 -5.84 -15.94 3.16
C LYS A 208 -6.85 -17.05 3.47
N SER A 209 -6.73 -17.71 4.61
CA SER A 209 -7.61 -18.82 5.00
C SER A 209 -9.03 -18.37 5.37
N GLU A 210 -9.18 -17.20 5.99
CA GLU A 210 -10.48 -16.74 6.52
C GLU A 210 -11.19 -15.80 5.55
N PHE A 211 -10.44 -14.86 4.94
CA PHE A 211 -11.00 -13.79 4.11
C PHE A 211 -10.68 -13.94 2.62
N GLY A 212 -9.63 -14.68 2.28
CA GLY A 212 -9.16 -14.83 0.89
C GLY A 212 -8.55 -13.55 0.32
N LEU A 213 -8.17 -12.59 1.16
CA LEU A 213 -7.62 -11.29 0.73
C LEU A 213 -6.14 -11.41 0.33
N PRO A 214 -5.65 -10.57 -0.61
CA PRO A 214 -4.22 -10.37 -0.81
C PRO A 214 -3.57 -9.84 0.47
N THR A 215 -2.37 -10.32 0.77
CA THR A 215 -1.69 -9.96 2.01
C THR A 215 -0.18 -10.11 1.89
N GLY A 216 0.54 -9.27 2.63
CA GLY A 216 2.00 -9.21 2.73
C GLY A 216 2.47 -8.96 4.15
#